data_AF-A0A3B9S1N4-F1
#
_entry.id   AF-A0A3B9S1N4-F1
#
_cell.length_a   1.000
_cell.length_b   1.000
_cell.length_c   1.000
_cell.angle_alpha   90.00
_cell.angle_beta   90.00
_cell.angle_gamma   90.00
#
_symmetry.space_group_name_H-M   'P 1'
#
loop_
_entity.id
_entity.type
_entity.pdbx_description
1 polymer ?
#
loop_
_entity_poly.entity_id
_entity_poly.type
_entity_poly.pdbx_seq_one_letter_code
_entity_poly.pdbx_strand_id
1 'polypeptide(L)'
;VVDFIDMENTKNRLAVEQLIEKEMSTDKAKSTFGEISKFGLLELSRQRISSSLSLNSIEITLGNRILRKIHDSAIEQKVMQIHIRLPLNLATHLLNAKR
;
A
#
# COMPACT_ATOMS: atom_id res chain seq x y z
N VAL A 1 -6.44 -12.03 -2.38
CA VAL A 1 -6.98 -12.31 -3.72
C VAL A 1 -6.35 -11.33 -4.68
N VAL A 2 -5.79 -11.83 -5.77
CA VAL A 2 -5.16 -11.01 -6.82
C VAL A 2 -5.91 -11.29 -8.12
N ASP A 3 -6.24 -10.23 -8.83
CA ASP A 3 -6.89 -10.27 -10.14
C ASP A 3 -5.82 -10.03 -11.21
N PHE A 4 -5.46 -11.07 -11.97
CA PHE A 4 -4.46 -10.98 -13.03
C PHE A 4 -5.12 -10.64 -14.36
N ILE A 5 -4.36 -10.04 -15.27
CA ILE A 5 -4.79 -9.85 -16.66
C ILE A 5 -5.12 -11.23 -17.27
N ASP A 6 -6.21 -11.30 -18.02
CA ASP A 6 -6.63 -12.52 -18.69
C ASP A 6 -5.53 -13.11 -19.58
N MET A 7 -5.36 -14.42 -19.45
CA MET A 7 -4.38 -15.20 -20.18
C MET A 7 -5.07 -16.39 -20.83
N GLU A 8 -5.15 -16.39 -22.17
CA GLU A 8 -5.72 -17.52 -22.93
C GLU A 8 -4.88 -18.80 -22.76
N ASN A 9 -3.55 -18.67 -22.82
CA ASN A 9 -2.64 -19.79 -22.73
C ASN A 9 -2.39 -20.22 -21.27
N THR A 10 -2.70 -21.47 -20.94
CA THR A 10 -2.45 -22.08 -19.62
C THR A 10 -0.99 -22.00 -19.19
N LYS A 11 -0.03 -22.05 -20.14
CA LYS A 11 1.40 -21.93 -19.83
C LYS A 11 1.74 -20.58 -19.20
N ASN A 12 1.05 -19.51 -19.60
CA ASN A 12 1.27 -18.18 -19.03
C ASN A 12 0.76 -18.11 -17.59
N ARG A 13 -0.40 -18.72 -17.31
CA ARG A 13 -0.96 -18.80 -15.94
C ARG A 13 -0.01 -19.53 -15.00
N LEU A 14 0.47 -20.71 -15.41
CA LEU A 14 1.45 -21.49 -14.63
C LEU A 14 2.76 -20.71 -14.42
N ALA A 15 3.23 -19.98 -15.44
CA ALA A 15 4.44 -19.17 -15.30
C ALA A 15 4.28 -18.04 -14.28
N VAL A 16 3.10 -17.40 -14.22
CA VAL A 16 2.78 -16.37 -13.22
C VAL A 16 2.72 -16.97 -11.81
N GLU A 17 2.04 -18.12 -11.63
CA GLU A 17 1.97 -18.84 -10.35
C GLU A 17 3.36 -19.19 -9.82
N GLN A 18 4.20 -19.82 -10.67
CA GLN A 18 5.58 -20.19 -10.31
C GLN A 18 6.43 -18.97 -9.97
N LEU A 19 6.26 -17.87 -10.69
CA LEU A 19 7.01 -16.64 -10.43
C LEU A 19 6.63 -16.05 -9.07
N ILE A 20 5.33 -16.02 -8.73
CA ILE A 20 4.88 -15.52 -7.43
C ILE A 20 5.44 -16.37 -6.29
N GLU A 21 5.35 -17.70 -6.40
CA GLU A 21 5.87 -18.60 -5.39
C GLU A 21 7.39 -18.40 -5.21
N LYS A 22 8.12 -18.26 -6.32
CA LYS A 22 9.56 -17.99 -6.30
C LYS A 22 9.88 -16.66 -5.63
N GLU A 23 9.24 -15.56 -6.02
CA GLU A 23 9.53 -14.23 -5.45
C GLU A 23 9.17 -14.15 -3.97
N MET A 24 8.08 -14.80 -3.57
CA MET A 24 7.63 -14.83 -2.18
C MET A 24 8.39 -15.83 -1.31
N SER A 25 9.23 -16.70 -1.87
CA SER A 25 10.03 -17.67 -1.11
C SER A 25 11.04 -17.03 -0.14
N THR A 26 11.45 -15.79 -0.42
CA THR A 26 12.38 -15.02 0.43
C THR A 26 11.68 -14.31 1.58
N ASP A 27 10.34 -14.29 1.58
CA ASP A 27 9.55 -13.67 2.62
C ASP A 27 9.63 -14.47 3.93
N LYS A 28 9.82 -13.77 5.05
CA LYS A 28 9.84 -14.40 6.38
C LYS A 28 8.46 -14.90 6.79
N ALA A 29 7.39 -14.31 6.26
CA ALA A 29 6.03 -14.74 6.53
C ALA A 29 5.66 -15.97 5.72
N LYS A 30 5.21 -17.03 6.39
CA LYS A 30 4.67 -18.21 5.72
C LYS A 30 3.53 -17.80 4.80
N SER A 31 3.63 -18.16 3.53
CA SER A 31 2.63 -17.87 2.52
C SER A 31 2.18 -19.15 1.84
N THR A 32 0.90 -19.24 1.49
CA THR A 32 0.31 -20.34 0.71
C THR A 32 -0.40 -19.73 -0.48
N PHE A 33 -0.18 -20.31 -1.66
CA PHE A 33 -0.77 -19.88 -2.93
C PHE A 33 -1.68 -21.00 -3.46
N GLY A 34 -2.81 -20.61 -4.05
CA GLY A 34 -3.66 -21.50 -4.86
C GLY A 34 -3.30 -21.40 -6.34
N GLU A 35 -4.12 -22.02 -7.19
CA GLU A 35 -4.07 -21.85 -8.65
C GLU A 35 -4.90 -20.64 -9.09
N ILE A 36 -4.61 -20.09 -10.27
CA ILE A 36 -5.47 -19.09 -10.91
C ILE A 36 -6.79 -19.77 -11.29
N SER A 37 -7.88 -19.31 -10.67
CA SER A 37 -9.22 -19.83 -10.89
C SER A 37 -9.72 -19.63 -12.32
N LYS A 38 -10.82 -20.29 -12.67
CA LYS A 38 -11.53 -20.08 -13.94
C LYS A 38 -12.03 -18.64 -14.14
N PHE A 39 -12.09 -17.86 -13.07
CA PHE A 39 -12.47 -16.45 -13.08
C PHE A 39 -11.26 -15.50 -13.15
N GLY A 40 -10.04 -16.01 -13.36
CA GLY A 40 -8.82 -15.19 -13.44
C GLY A 40 -8.22 -14.79 -12.08
N LEU A 41 -8.84 -15.22 -10.97
CA LEU A 41 -8.43 -14.83 -9.62
C LEU A 41 -7.44 -15.82 -9.02
N LEU A 42 -6.36 -15.30 -8.42
CA LEU A 42 -5.43 -16.05 -7.58
C LEU A 42 -5.75 -15.84 -6.10
N GLU A 43 -5.94 -16.94 -5.38
CA GLU A 43 -6.08 -16.92 -3.93
C GLU A 43 -4.72 -17.16 -3.26
N LEU A 44 -4.43 -16.36 -2.23
CA LEU A 44 -3.23 -16.51 -1.42
C LEU A 44 -3.50 -16.13 0.03
N SER A 45 -2.82 -16.83 0.94
CA SER A 45 -2.79 -16.50 2.36
C SER A 45 -1.36 -16.21 2.78
N ARG A 46 -1.16 -15.20 3.64
CA ARG A 46 0.15 -14.82 4.17
C ARG A 46 0.05 -14.62 5.68
N GLN A 47 0.94 -15.26 6.43
CA GLN A 47 0.99 -15.18 7.88
C GLN A 47 1.29 -13.74 8.33
N ARG A 48 0.53 -13.26 9.30
CA ARG A 48 0.75 -11.94 9.90
C ARG A 48 1.83 -12.04 10.98
N ILE A 49 3.03 -11.52 10.69
CA ILE A 49 4.16 -11.46 11.66
C ILE A 49 4.12 -10.17 12.49
N SER A 50 3.72 -9.05 11.88
CA SER A 50 3.62 -7.75 12.54
C SER A 50 2.34 -7.02 12.09
N SER A 51 2.04 -5.88 12.71
CA SER A 51 1.01 -4.97 12.21
C SER A 51 1.28 -4.62 10.74
N SER A 52 0.22 -4.57 9.93
CA SER A 52 0.32 -4.11 8.55
C SER A 52 0.70 -2.63 8.52
N LEU A 53 1.40 -2.19 7.45
CA LEU A 53 1.68 -0.77 7.21
C LEU A 53 0.41 0.10 7.21
N SER A 54 -0.76 -0.49 6.90
CA SER A 54 -2.07 0.19 6.96
C SER A 54 -2.60 0.44 8.38
N LEU A 55 -2.00 -0.15 9.41
CA LEU A 55 -2.21 0.22 10.80
C LEU A 55 -1.34 1.41 11.22
N ASN A 56 -0.78 2.16 10.25
CA ASN A 56 -0.40 3.54 10.52
C ASN A 56 -1.63 4.25 11.09
N SER A 57 -1.46 4.92 12.24
CA SER A 57 -2.54 5.62 12.92
C SER A 57 -3.30 6.52 11.92
N ILE A 58 -4.60 6.66 12.12
CA ILE A 58 -5.45 7.59 11.33
C ILE A 58 -4.76 8.96 11.21
N GLU A 59 -4.04 9.35 12.26
CA GLU A 59 -3.23 10.56 12.36
C GLU A 59 -2.11 10.64 11.30
N ILE A 60 -1.35 9.55 11.05
CA ILE A 60 -0.31 9.50 10.00
C ILE A 60 -0.93 9.66 8.61
N THR A 61 -2.02 8.94 8.35
CA THR A 61 -2.69 8.98 7.05
C THR A 61 -3.27 10.38 6.77
N LEU A 62 -3.90 10.98 7.77
CA LEU A 62 -4.46 12.32 7.68
C LEU A 62 -3.36 13.38 7.56
N GLY A 63 -2.27 13.24 8.31
CA GLY A 63 -1.10 14.12 8.24
C GLY A 63 -0.49 14.15 6.85
N ASN A 64 -0.23 12.98 6.26
CA ASN A 64 0.32 12.88 4.90
C ASN A 64 -0.60 13.51 3.83
N ARG A 65 -1.93 13.37 3.97
CA ARG A 65 -2.89 14.03 3.06
C ARG A 65 -2.85 15.55 3.18
N ILE A 66 -2.73 16.08 4.40
CA ILE A 66 -2.62 17.53 4.63
C ILE A 66 -1.33 18.06 4.00
N LEU A 67 -0.18 17.41 4.24
CA LEU A 67 1.10 17.79 3.65
C LEU A 67 1.06 17.81 2.12
N ARG A 68 0.42 16.81 1.50
CA ARG A 68 0.27 16.78 0.04
C ARG A 68 -0.52 17.97 -0.48
N LYS A 69 -1.65 18.31 0.14
CA LYS A 69 -2.44 19.50 -0.26
C LYS A 69 -1.67 20.82 -0.11
N ILE A 70 -0.90 20.95 0.98
CA ILE A 70 -0.03 22.11 1.19
C ILE A 70 0.98 22.21 0.06
N HIS A 71 1.63 21.09 -0.25
CA HIS A 71 2.65 21.00 -1.29
C HIS A 71 2.10 21.32 -2.68
N ASP A 72 0.94 20.75 -3.05
CA ASP A 72 0.29 21.01 -4.33
C ASP A 72 -0.07 22.51 -4.46
N SER A 73 -0.61 23.10 -3.40
CA SER A 73 -0.96 24.54 -3.37
C SER A 73 0.28 25.44 -3.49
N ALA A 74 1.40 25.03 -2.90
CA ALA A 74 2.67 25.75 -2.98
C ALA A 74 3.30 25.64 -4.38
N ILE A 75 3.26 24.46 -5.00
CA ILE A 75 3.75 24.25 -6.37
C ILE A 75 2.96 25.08 -7.38
N GLU A 76 1.64 25.13 -7.23
CA GLU A 76 0.78 25.93 -8.09
C GLU A 76 0.99 27.45 -7.90
N GLN A 77 1.83 27.88 -6.95
CA GLN A 77 2.12 29.29 -6.59
C GLN A 77 0.87 30.12 -6.30
N LYS A 78 -0.26 29.48 -5.98
CA LYS A 78 -1.54 30.14 -5.75
C LYS A 78 -1.62 30.84 -4.39
N VAL A 79 -0.67 30.59 -3.49
CA VAL A 79 -0.74 31.00 -2.09
C VAL A 79 0.61 31.50 -1.58
N MET A 80 0.59 32.65 -0.93
CA MET A 80 1.74 33.22 -0.21
C MET A 80 1.91 32.64 1.20
N GLN A 81 0.81 32.24 1.83
CA GLN A 81 0.80 31.70 3.18
C GLN A 81 -0.36 30.71 3.36
N ILE A 82 -0.13 29.67 4.16
CA ILE A 82 -1.15 28.67 4.50
C ILE A 82 -1.29 28.64 6.03
N HIS A 83 -2.51 28.88 6.51
CA HIS A 83 -2.88 28.75 7.91
C HIS A 83 -3.82 27.56 8.10
N ILE A 84 -3.47 26.64 9.01
CA ILE A 84 -4.27 25.44 9.26
C ILE A 84 -4.48 25.28 10.76
N ARG A 85 -5.73 25.01 11.16
CA ARG A 85 -6.09 24.61 12.53
C ARG A 85 -6.25 23.10 12.57
N LEU A 86 -5.51 22.46 13.46
CA LEU A 86 -5.46 21.01 13.58
C LEU A 86 -5.56 20.59 15.05
N PRO A 87 -6.07 19.39 15.35
CA PRO A 87 -5.96 18.80 16.69
C PRO A 87 -4.50 18.67 17.13
N LEU A 88 -4.26 18.78 18.44
CA LEU A 88 -2.91 18.80 19.01
C LEU A 88 -2.06 17.59 18.57
N ASN A 89 -2.61 16.37 18.61
CA ASN A 89 -1.88 15.16 18.21
C ASN A 89 -1.41 15.23 16.75
N LEU A 90 -2.26 15.75 15.86
CA LEU A 90 -1.96 15.85 14.43
C LEU A 90 -0.96 16.97 14.15
N ALA A 91 -1.07 18.11 14.85
CA ALA A 91 -0.10 19.20 14.76
C ALA A 91 1.28 18.74 15.25
N THR A 92 1.34 18.05 16.39
CA THR A 92 2.58 17.47 16.95
C THR A 92 3.18 16.46 15.99
N HIS A 93 2.37 15.58 15.39
CA HIS A 93 2.84 14.61 14.40
C HIS A 93 3.43 15.32 13.16
N LEU A 94 2.72 16.29 12.58
CA LEU A 94 3.18 17.01 11.39
C LEU A 94 4.46 17.82 11.60
N LEU A 95 4.63 18.40 12.78
CA LEU A 95 5.78 19.26 13.10
C LEU A 95 6.98 18.50 13.66
N ASN A 96 6.78 17.28 14.21
CA ASN A 96 7.84 16.54 14.91
C ASN A 96 8.15 15.15 14.32
N ALA A 97 7.35 14.62 13.40
CA ALA A 97 7.73 13.38 12.70
C ALA A 97 9.00 13.67 11.88
N LYS A 98 10.16 13.28 12.43
CA LYS A 98 11.45 13.37 11.77
C LYS A 98 11.33 12.69 10.39
N ARG A 99 11.66 13.46 9.34
CA ARG A 99 11.99 12.91 8.02
C ARG A 99 13.12 11.90 8.12
#